data_AF-A0AAW4J5W5-F1
#
_entry.id   AF-A0AAW4J5W5-F1
#
_cell.length_a   1.000
_cell.length_b   1.000
_cell.length_c   1.000
_cell.angle_alpha   90.00
_cell.angle_beta   90.00
_cell.angle_gamma   90.00
#
_symmetry.space_group_name_H-M   'P 1'
#
loop_
_entity.id
_entity.type
_entity.pdbx_description
1 polymer ?
#
loop_
_entity_poly.entity_id
_entity_poly.type
_entity_poly.pdbx_seq_one_letter_code
_entity_poly.pdbx_strand_id
1 'polypeptide(L)'
;MAKDKEIYYCTMQLSPKCKKASGLLDEKDFYSTANEEIFHNGRLSICKHCLKKFVYEDKKINLDKFKNILQIYDIPFYEKEWNASLNGSKEVLGSYMRIVYLNYKDKHWKDGDITDKKLIYDESDIGKLSERELLNKWGSGFSLDELQWLENNYYNWTTNTDCKKFNIQKLVKLICIKELDIRIARQNGKPTDKLEKSLLELMNNSNLTPKTMSAMNETDSAKRYGKWLEDIEQNEPAEYFKDKSIYEDFDGIKGYFDRFILRPLKNLLTNTREFDHEFNVEDGEE
;
A
#
# COMPACT_ATOMS: atom_id res chain seq x y z
N MET A 1 -6.10 19.32 -49.35
CA MET A 1 -6.33 18.46 -48.17
C MET A 1 -6.84 19.34 -47.06
N ALA A 2 -8.14 19.26 -46.74
CA ALA A 2 -8.69 20.00 -45.62
C ALA A 2 -7.99 19.47 -44.35
N LYS A 3 -7.36 20.35 -43.57
CA LYS A 3 -6.86 19.97 -42.24
C LYS A 3 -8.07 19.42 -41.49
N ASP A 4 -7.98 18.18 -41.01
CA ASP A 4 -8.99 17.63 -40.12
C ASP A 4 -9.21 18.64 -39.00
N LYS A 5 -10.45 19.10 -38.86
CA LYS A 5 -10.78 20.17 -37.92
C LYS A 5 -10.67 19.56 -36.54
N GLU A 6 -9.56 19.83 -35.85
CA GLU A 6 -9.34 19.34 -34.49
C GLU A 6 -10.54 19.70 -33.60
N ILE A 7 -11.12 18.67 -33.00
CA ILE A 7 -12.31 18.80 -32.16
C ILE A 7 -11.85 18.96 -30.72
N TYR A 8 -12.24 20.06 -30.08
CA TYR A 8 -11.96 20.28 -28.67
C TYR A 8 -13.21 20.05 -27.83
N TYR A 9 -13.10 19.13 -26.89
CA TYR A 9 -14.20 18.67 -26.06
C TYR A 9 -13.85 18.78 -24.58
N CYS A 10 -14.73 19.41 -23.81
CA CYS A 10 -14.60 19.55 -22.37
C CYS A 10 -15.26 18.37 -21.63
N THR A 11 -14.47 17.61 -20.90
CA THR A 11 -14.92 16.41 -20.16
C THR A 11 -15.77 16.74 -18.92
N MET A 12 -15.55 17.90 -18.29
CA MET A 12 -16.18 18.22 -17.00
C MET A 12 -17.60 18.79 -17.11
N GLN A 13 -17.94 19.43 -18.23
CA GLN A 13 -19.28 19.93 -18.56
C GLN A 13 -20.05 20.69 -17.45
N LEU A 14 -19.38 21.39 -16.54
CA LEU A 14 -20.05 22.08 -15.42
C LEU A 14 -20.65 23.43 -15.83
N SER A 15 -20.00 24.17 -16.72
CA SER A 15 -20.40 25.54 -17.06
C SER A 15 -21.61 25.56 -18.02
N PRO A 16 -22.52 26.56 -17.91
CA PRO A 16 -23.68 26.65 -18.80
C PRO A 16 -23.31 26.74 -20.28
N LYS A 17 -22.22 27.46 -20.61
CA LYS A 17 -21.68 27.58 -21.97
C LYS A 17 -21.29 26.21 -22.52
N CYS A 18 -20.58 25.42 -21.71
CA CYS A 18 -20.15 24.07 -22.08
C CYS A 18 -21.33 23.10 -22.22
N LYS A 19 -22.32 23.16 -21.31
CA LYS A 19 -23.51 22.30 -21.37
C LYS A 19 -24.35 22.55 -22.62
N LYS A 20 -24.55 23.82 -23.00
CA LYS A 20 -25.31 24.19 -24.20
C LYS A 20 -24.65 23.70 -25.49
N ALA A 21 -23.33 23.62 -25.51
CA ALA A 21 -22.56 23.16 -26.67
C ALA A 21 -22.19 21.67 -26.60
N SER A 22 -22.81 20.90 -25.68
CA SER A 22 -22.53 19.48 -25.48
C SER A 22 -21.04 19.17 -25.29
N GLY A 23 -20.28 20.06 -24.65
CA GLY A 23 -18.84 19.91 -24.46
C GLY A 23 -17.96 20.46 -25.57
N LEU A 24 -18.48 20.69 -26.78
CA LEU A 24 -17.73 21.18 -27.94
C LEU A 24 -17.49 22.69 -27.85
N LEU A 25 -16.23 23.11 -27.81
CA LEU A 25 -15.85 24.52 -27.70
C LEU A 25 -14.67 24.84 -28.63
N ASP A 26 -14.42 26.12 -28.85
CA ASP A 26 -13.24 26.57 -29.61
C ASP A 26 -11.94 26.26 -28.85
N GLU A 27 -10.85 26.04 -29.59
CA GLU A 27 -9.51 25.82 -29.04
C GLU A 27 -9.11 26.84 -27.95
N LYS A 28 -9.44 28.12 -28.18
CA LYS A 28 -9.15 29.24 -27.26
C LYS A 28 -9.79 29.08 -25.88
N ASP A 29 -10.83 28.28 -25.75
CA ASP A 29 -11.53 28.03 -24.49
C ASP A 29 -10.79 27.01 -23.60
N PHE A 30 -9.68 26.42 -24.07
CA PHE A 30 -8.86 25.46 -23.34
C PHE A 30 -7.46 26.02 -23.02
N TYR A 31 -6.85 25.52 -21.94
CA TYR A 31 -5.45 25.85 -21.61
C TYR A 31 -4.51 24.99 -22.45
N SER A 32 -3.34 25.55 -22.78
CA SER A 32 -2.25 24.78 -23.38
C SER A 32 -1.61 23.86 -22.35
N THR A 33 -1.05 22.75 -22.81
CA THR A 33 -0.27 21.81 -21.98
C THR A 33 1.07 21.50 -22.64
N ALA A 34 2.07 21.22 -21.82
CA ALA A 34 3.38 20.77 -22.28
C ALA A 34 3.45 19.24 -22.41
N ASN A 35 2.49 18.52 -21.82
CA ASN A 35 2.44 17.06 -21.86
C ASN A 35 1.76 16.59 -23.15
N GLU A 36 2.53 16.58 -24.25
CA GLU A 36 2.07 16.15 -25.58
C GLU A 36 1.84 14.63 -25.67
N GLU A 37 2.44 13.84 -24.75
CA GLU A 37 2.26 12.39 -24.67
C GLU A 37 0.83 12.01 -24.26
N ILE A 38 0.27 12.73 -23.27
CA ILE A 38 -1.09 12.50 -22.79
C ILE A 38 -2.11 13.30 -23.61
N PHE A 39 -1.72 14.48 -24.10
CA PHE A 39 -2.61 15.41 -24.80
C PHE A 39 -2.12 15.72 -26.21
N HIS A 40 -2.42 14.83 -27.16
CA HIS A 40 -1.98 14.94 -28.56
C HIS A 40 -2.37 16.25 -29.26
N ASN A 41 -3.44 16.93 -28.83
CA ASN A 41 -3.87 18.22 -29.38
C ASN A 41 -3.23 19.43 -28.65
N GLY A 42 -2.28 19.22 -27.73
CA GLY A 42 -1.60 20.27 -26.98
C GLY A 42 -2.50 21.10 -26.06
N ARG A 43 -3.73 20.63 -25.79
CA ARG A 43 -4.73 21.32 -24.95
C ARG A 43 -5.24 20.42 -23.83
N LEU A 44 -5.53 21.03 -22.68
CA LEU A 44 -6.20 20.32 -21.59
C LEU A 44 -7.61 19.92 -22.01
N SER A 45 -8.09 18.79 -21.49
CA SER A 45 -9.44 18.27 -21.75
C SER A 45 -10.56 18.99 -20.96
N ILE A 46 -10.24 20.01 -20.17
CA ILE A 46 -11.20 20.82 -19.43
C ILE A 46 -11.11 22.28 -19.89
N CYS A 47 -12.26 22.87 -20.24
CA CYS A 47 -12.32 24.26 -20.64
C CYS A 47 -12.19 25.22 -19.44
N LYS A 48 -11.68 26.43 -19.71
CA LYS A 48 -11.46 27.52 -18.73
C LYS A 48 -12.68 27.83 -17.88
N HIS A 49 -13.88 27.79 -18.49
CA HIS A 49 -15.14 28.08 -17.83
C HIS A 49 -15.55 27.01 -16.82
N CYS A 50 -15.36 25.73 -17.18
CA CYS A 50 -15.65 24.62 -16.29
C CYS A 50 -14.66 24.58 -15.13
N LEU A 51 -13.35 24.74 -15.42
CA LEU A 51 -12.32 24.80 -14.38
C LEU A 51 -12.64 25.88 -13.34
N LYS A 52 -12.97 27.09 -13.81
CA LYS A 52 -13.37 28.18 -12.93
C LYS A 52 -14.57 27.82 -12.05
N LYS A 53 -15.61 27.21 -12.63
CA LYS A 53 -16.79 26.81 -11.86
C LYS A 53 -16.52 25.70 -10.84
N PHE A 54 -15.55 24.83 -11.10
CA PHE A 54 -15.16 23.76 -10.18
C PHE A 54 -14.35 24.28 -8.99
N VAL A 55 -13.41 25.18 -9.27
CA VAL A 55 -12.45 25.70 -8.29
C VAL A 55 -13.05 26.81 -7.42
N TYR A 56 -13.94 27.64 -7.97
CA TYR A 56 -14.56 28.72 -7.20
C TYR A 56 -15.80 28.23 -6.42
N GLU A 57 -15.76 28.39 -5.10
CA GLU A 57 -16.88 28.20 -4.17
C GLU A 57 -17.19 29.55 -3.52
N ASP A 58 -18.40 30.07 -3.68
CA ASP A 58 -18.85 31.34 -3.08
C ASP A 58 -17.88 32.54 -3.29
N LYS A 59 -17.32 32.63 -4.51
CA LYS A 59 -16.30 33.63 -4.94
C LYS A 59 -14.93 33.49 -4.29
N LYS A 60 -14.72 32.50 -3.42
CA LYS A 60 -13.40 32.10 -2.93
C LYS A 60 -12.84 30.95 -3.79
N ILE A 61 -11.53 30.95 -3.95
CA ILE A 61 -10.82 29.89 -4.68
C ILE A 61 -10.53 28.77 -3.68
N ASN A 62 -11.02 27.57 -3.97
CA ASN A 62 -10.63 26.37 -3.24
C ASN A 62 -9.30 25.84 -3.80
N LEU A 63 -8.21 26.09 -3.06
CA LEU A 63 -6.86 25.75 -3.50
C LEU A 63 -6.68 24.23 -3.68
N ASP A 64 -7.27 23.41 -2.82
CA ASP A 64 -7.15 21.95 -2.87
C ASP A 64 -7.78 21.40 -4.14
N LYS A 65 -8.96 21.90 -4.52
CA LYS A 65 -9.58 21.54 -5.81
C LYS A 65 -8.72 21.93 -7.01
N PHE A 66 -8.03 23.07 -6.92
CA PHE A 66 -7.14 23.51 -7.98
C PHE A 66 -5.90 22.61 -8.07
N LYS A 67 -5.26 22.30 -6.93
CA LYS A 67 -4.14 21.34 -6.85
C LYS A 67 -4.50 19.96 -7.40
N ASN A 68 -5.69 19.44 -7.07
CA ASN A 68 -6.17 18.16 -7.62
C ASN A 68 -6.24 18.17 -9.14
N ILE A 69 -6.70 19.27 -9.74
CA ILE A 69 -6.70 19.40 -11.21
C ILE A 69 -5.27 19.45 -11.75
N LEU A 70 -4.40 20.27 -11.15
CA LEU A 70 -3.00 20.36 -11.57
C LEU A 70 -2.31 18.99 -11.52
N GLN A 71 -2.58 18.19 -10.49
CA GLN A 71 -2.06 16.83 -10.36
C GLN A 71 -2.57 15.89 -11.46
N ILE A 72 -3.88 15.91 -11.80
CA ILE A 72 -4.45 15.09 -12.88
C ILE A 72 -3.80 15.41 -14.23
N TYR A 73 -3.47 16.68 -14.46
CA TYR A 73 -2.84 17.14 -15.70
C TYR A 73 -1.31 17.17 -15.64
N ASP A 74 -0.72 16.69 -14.54
CA ASP A 74 0.71 16.63 -14.30
C ASP A 74 1.42 17.99 -14.43
N ILE A 75 0.81 19.04 -13.88
CA ILE A 75 1.29 20.43 -13.92
C ILE A 75 1.83 20.81 -12.53
N PRO A 76 3.09 21.24 -12.36
CA PRO A 76 3.65 21.57 -11.05
C PRO A 76 2.91 22.71 -10.36
N PHE A 77 2.72 22.57 -9.05
CA PHE A 77 2.23 23.67 -8.22
C PHE A 77 3.39 24.43 -7.55
N TYR A 78 3.63 25.70 -7.90
CA TYR A 78 4.54 26.59 -7.17
C TYR A 78 3.78 27.64 -6.34
N GLU A 79 4.05 27.72 -5.04
CA GLU A 79 3.40 28.64 -4.10
C GLU A 79 3.78 30.10 -4.39
N LYS A 80 5.05 30.33 -4.78
CA LYS A 80 5.54 31.65 -5.18
C LYS A 80 4.73 32.22 -6.35
N GLU A 81 4.51 31.42 -7.39
CA GLU A 81 3.78 31.83 -8.60
C GLU A 81 2.28 31.94 -8.35
N TRP A 82 1.76 31.14 -7.40
CA TRP A 82 0.39 31.26 -6.92
C TRP A 82 0.14 32.60 -6.23
N ASN A 83 1.02 32.97 -5.29
CA ASN A 83 0.94 34.25 -4.59
C ASN A 83 1.12 35.44 -5.55
N ALA A 84 1.99 35.33 -6.55
CA ALA A 84 2.10 36.32 -7.61
C ALA A 84 0.80 36.48 -8.42
N SER A 85 0.10 35.38 -8.68
CA SER A 85 -1.17 35.37 -9.42
C SER A 85 -2.33 35.97 -8.61
N LEU A 86 -2.32 35.82 -7.28
CA LEU A 86 -3.29 36.45 -6.38
C LEU A 86 -3.15 37.97 -6.31
N ASN A 87 -1.92 38.47 -6.39
CA ASN A 87 -1.60 39.90 -6.32
C ASN A 87 -1.79 40.63 -7.66
N GLY A 88 -2.07 39.91 -8.75
CA GLY A 88 -2.29 40.47 -10.08
C GLY A 88 -3.69 41.06 -10.28
N SER A 89 -3.82 41.95 -11.26
CA SER A 89 -5.13 42.53 -11.66
C SER A 89 -5.96 41.61 -12.58
N LYS A 90 -5.35 40.53 -13.08
CA LYS A 90 -5.98 39.57 -14.01
C LYS A 90 -6.61 38.42 -13.25
N GLU A 91 -7.39 37.62 -13.98
CA GLU A 91 -8.00 36.40 -13.42
C GLU A 91 -6.91 35.43 -12.94
N VAL A 92 -7.07 34.96 -11.69
CA VAL A 92 -6.01 34.26 -10.93
C VAL A 92 -5.58 32.96 -11.61
N LEU A 93 -6.54 32.10 -11.98
CA LEU A 93 -6.24 30.78 -12.54
C LEU A 93 -5.55 30.89 -13.89
N GLY A 94 -6.04 31.76 -14.77
CA GLY A 94 -5.45 31.98 -16.08
C GLY A 94 -4.07 32.65 -16.02
N SER A 95 -3.85 33.51 -15.03
CA SER A 95 -2.53 34.10 -14.77
C SER A 95 -1.54 33.04 -14.31
N TYR A 96 -1.95 32.19 -13.38
CA TYR A 96 -1.15 31.09 -12.88
C TYR A 96 -0.75 30.10 -13.99
N MET A 97 -1.75 29.57 -14.71
CA MET A 97 -1.52 28.61 -15.81
C MET A 97 -0.57 29.18 -16.87
N ARG A 98 -0.64 30.49 -17.14
CA ARG A 98 0.25 31.17 -18.08
C ARG A 98 1.69 31.23 -17.56
N ILE A 99 1.89 31.58 -16.29
CA ILE A 99 3.22 31.68 -15.69
C ILE A 99 3.89 30.29 -15.68
N VAL A 100 3.15 29.27 -15.24
CA VAL A 100 3.66 27.90 -15.19
C VAL A 100 4.03 27.39 -16.58
N TYR A 101 3.15 27.56 -17.56
CA TYR A 101 3.41 27.12 -18.93
C TYR A 101 4.61 27.82 -19.58
N LEU A 102 4.85 29.10 -19.28
CA LEU A 102 5.97 29.86 -19.86
C LEU A 102 7.32 29.53 -19.22
N ASN A 103 7.35 29.36 -17.90
CA ASN A 103 8.60 29.27 -17.14
C ASN A 103 8.99 27.82 -16.79
N TYR A 104 8.04 26.88 -16.82
CA TYR A 104 8.19 25.53 -16.30
C TYR A 104 7.61 24.49 -17.27
N LYS A 105 7.91 24.63 -18.57
CA LYS A 105 7.38 23.76 -19.62
C LYS A 105 7.75 22.29 -19.42
N ASP A 106 8.98 22.00 -19.02
CA ASP A 106 9.52 20.64 -18.87
C ASP A 106 9.44 20.12 -17.43
N LYS A 107 8.52 20.67 -16.64
CA LYS A 107 8.35 20.33 -15.22
C LYS A 107 7.03 19.62 -15.00
N HIS A 108 7.05 18.63 -14.13
CA HIS A 108 5.92 17.76 -13.82
C HIS A 108 5.38 18.05 -12.42
N TRP A 109 4.24 17.47 -12.04
CA TRP A 109 3.64 17.67 -10.71
C TRP A 109 4.65 17.48 -9.57
N LYS A 110 5.54 16.49 -9.72
CA LYS A 110 6.57 16.14 -8.74
C LYS A 110 7.66 17.21 -8.54
N ASP A 111 7.87 18.10 -9.51
CA ASP A 111 8.85 19.19 -9.42
C ASP A 111 8.33 20.42 -8.67
N GLY A 112 7.04 20.45 -8.32
CA GLY A 112 6.39 21.57 -7.65
C GLY A 112 6.64 21.65 -6.15
N ASP A 113 6.19 22.74 -5.55
CA ASP A 113 6.03 22.91 -4.10
C ASP A 113 4.91 21.99 -3.59
N ILE A 114 5.20 20.69 -3.47
CA ILE A 114 4.29 19.70 -2.89
C ILE A 114 4.20 19.96 -1.38
N THR A 115 3.28 20.85 -1.01
CA THR A 115 2.99 21.17 0.39
C THR A 115 1.95 20.24 1.01
N ASP A 116 1.39 19.31 0.24
CA ASP A 116 0.47 18.29 0.74
C ASP A 116 1.19 16.95 0.89
N LYS A 117 1.69 16.71 2.12
CA LYS A 117 2.06 15.38 2.63
C LYS A 117 0.83 14.47 2.80
N LYS A 118 -0.07 14.46 1.82
CA LYS A 118 -1.21 13.56 1.76
C LYS A 118 -1.26 13.03 0.34
N LEU A 119 -1.01 11.72 0.20
CA LEU A 119 -1.03 10.92 -1.04
C LEU A 119 0.33 10.74 -1.74
N ILE A 120 1.35 10.37 -0.98
CA ILE A 120 2.38 9.45 -1.50
C ILE A 120 2.33 8.22 -0.60
N TYR A 121 1.83 7.10 -1.15
CA TYR A 121 2.04 5.78 -0.57
C TYR A 121 3.49 5.42 -0.90
N ASP A 122 4.42 5.98 -0.13
CA ASP A 122 5.81 5.53 -0.13
C ASP A 122 5.96 4.52 1.01
N GLU A 123 6.38 3.30 0.66
CA GLU A 123 6.67 2.17 1.55
C GLU A 123 7.83 2.45 2.53
N SER A 124 8.30 3.69 2.66
CA SER A 124 9.46 4.07 3.48
C SER A 124 9.16 5.05 4.62
N ASP A 125 7.93 5.53 4.81
CA ASP A 125 7.61 6.49 5.88
C ASP A 125 6.81 5.83 7.03
N ILE A 126 7.44 4.84 7.65
CA ILE A 126 7.04 4.39 8.97
C ILE A 126 7.38 5.52 9.96
N GLY A 127 6.36 6.23 10.44
CA GLY A 127 6.36 6.68 11.83
C GLY A 127 6.39 8.18 12.12
N LYS A 128 5.82 9.05 11.29
CA LYS A 128 5.42 10.39 11.78
C LYS A 128 3.96 10.67 11.48
N LEU A 129 3.09 10.09 12.32
CA LEU A 129 1.71 10.55 12.47
C LEU A 129 1.69 12.06 12.73
N SER A 130 0.78 12.76 12.07
CA SER A 130 0.59 14.19 12.31
C SER A 130 0.14 14.44 13.75
N GLU A 131 0.42 15.63 14.29
CA GLU A 131 0.04 16.02 15.65
C GLU A 131 -1.45 15.78 15.93
N ARG A 132 -2.32 16.06 14.95
CA ARG A 132 -3.77 15.83 15.04
C ARG A 132 -4.12 14.34 15.11
N GLU A 133 -3.40 13.49 14.41
CA GLU A 133 -3.63 12.04 14.43
C GLU A 133 -3.14 11.42 15.75
N LEU A 134 -2.02 11.92 16.28
CA LEU A 134 -1.53 11.54 17.61
C LEU A 134 -2.55 11.93 18.70
N LEU A 135 -3.08 13.16 18.65
CA LEU A 135 -4.12 13.63 19.58
C LEU A 135 -5.41 12.79 19.48
N ASN A 136 -5.84 12.41 18.27
CA ASN A 136 -7.00 11.55 18.09
C ASN A 136 -6.76 10.12 18.63
N LYS A 137 -5.53 9.61 18.53
CA LYS A 137 -5.19 8.24 18.92
C LYS A 137 -4.97 8.09 20.43
N TRP A 138 -4.33 9.07 21.07
CA TRP A 138 -3.90 9.02 22.47
C TRP A 138 -4.72 9.91 23.41
N GLY A 139 -5.46 10.88 22.86
CA GLY A 139 -6.27 11.82 23.62
C GLY A 139 -5.52 13.11 24.00
N SER A 140 -6.27 14.07 24.54
CA SER A 140 -5.75 15.34 25.04
C SER A 140 -5.20 15.19 26.46
N GLY A 141 -4.00 15.70 26.73
CA GLY A 141 -3.38 15.70 28.07
C GLY A 141 -1.89 15.38 28.09
N PHE A 142 -1.33 14.96 26.95
CA PHE A 142 0.10 14.71 26.76
C PHE A 142 0.74 15.84 25.95
N SER A 143 2.00 16.14 26.23
CA SER A 143 2.84 17.00 25.40
C SER A 143 3.16 16.34 24.07
N LEU A 144 3.59 17.13 23.08
CA LEU A 144 3.91 16.63 21.74
C LEU A 144 5.05 15.59 21.77
N ASP A 145 6.04 15.79 22.64
CA ASP A 145 7.15 14.85 22.85
C ASP A 145 6.66 13.53 23.46
N GLU A 146 5.73 13.59 24.40
CA GLU A 146 5.13 12.39 25.03
C GLU A 146 4.25 11.63 24.04
N LEU A 147 3.50 12.34 23.18
CA LEU A 147 2.70 11.73 22.12
C LEU A 147 3.57 10.99 21.09
N GLN A 148 4.69 11.61 20.68
CA GLN A 148 5.66 10.94 19.81
C GLN A 148 6.29 9.72 20.47
N TRP A 149 6.62 9.82 21.76
CA TRP A 149 7.16 8.70 22.51
C TRP A 149 6.16 7.53 22.61
N LEU A 150 4.90 7.82 22.93
CA LEU A 150 3.82 6.81 22.98
C LEU A 150 3.65 6.10 21.65
N GLU A 151 3.71 6.84 20.54
CA GLU A 151 3.56 6.26 19.21
C GLU A 151 4.72 5.36 18.83
N ASN A 152 5.96 5.81 19.06
CA ASN A 152 7.14 5.00 18.79
C ASN A 152 7.14 3.73 19.64
N ASN A 153 6.75 3.83 20.91
CA ASN A 153 6.67 2.69 21.80
C ASN A 153 5.58 1.69 21.36
N TYR A 154 4.40 2.18 20.98
CA TYR A 154 3.34 1.36 20.41
C TYR A 154 3.77 0.66 19.13
N TYR A 155 4.50 1.35 18.25
CA TYR A 155 5.08 0.76 17.05
C TYR A 155 6.06 -0.38 17.37
N ASN A 156 6.94 -0.19 18.36
CA ASN A 156 7.86 -1.24 18.81
C ASN A 156 7.12 -2.46 19.35
N TRP A 157 6.05 -2.27 20.14
CA TRP A 157 5.22 -3.37 20.64
C TRP A 157 4.51 -4.12 19.52
N THR A 158 3.96 -3.42 18.54
CA THR A 158 3.22 -4.04 17.43
C THR A 158 4.12 -4.69 16.38
N THR A 159 5.38 -4.26 16.27
CA THR A 159 6.37 -4.86 15.35
C THR A 159 6.99 -6.13 15.95
N ASN A 160 7.29 -6.12 17.24
CA ASN A 160 7.98 -7.24 17.90
C ASN A 160 7.04 -8.31 18.46
N THR A 161 5.73 -8.03 18.54
CA THR A 161 4.74 -8.96 19.08
C THR A 161 3.59 -9.10 18.11
N ASP A 162 3.08 -10.32 17.93
CA ASP A 162 2.00 -10.66 16.99
C ASP A 162 0.63 -10.11 17.44
N CYS A 163 0.49 -8.78 17.45
CA CYS A 163 -0.62 -8.01 18.00
C CYS A 163 -1.74 -7.77 16.97
N LYS A 164 -2.09 -8.78 16.17
CA LYS A 164 -3.07 -8.64 15.08
C LYS A 164 -4.50 -8.43 15.57
N LYS A 165 -4.83 -8.90 16.78
CA LYS A 165 -6.18 -8.79 17.35
C LYS A 165 -6.40 -7.41 17.97
N PHE A 166 -7.54 -6.80 17.66
CA PHE A 166 -7.94 -5.48 18.17
C PHE A 166 -7.91 -5.37 19.71
N ASN A 167 -8.30 -6.43 20.42
CA ASN A 167 -8.27 -6.45 21.89
C ASN A 167 -6.84 -6.36 22.43
N ILE A 168 -5.87 -7.01 21.77
CA ILE A 168 -4.45 -6.95 22.14
C ILE A 168 -3.92 -5.54 21.87
N GLN A 169 -4.27 -4.93 20.73
CA GLN A 169 -3.88 -3.56 20.42
C GLN A 169 -4.37 -2.54 21.46
N LYS A 170 -5.59 -2.71 22.00
CA LYS A 170 -6.10 -1.88 23.10
C LYS A 170 -5.29 -2.06 24.38
N LEU A 171 -4.90 -3.30 24.71
CA LEU A 171 -4.06 -3.60 25.87
C LEU A 171 -2.66 -3.00 25.72
N VAL A 172 -2.05 -3.11 24.54
CA VAL A 172 -0.76 -2.49 24.23
C VAL A 172 -0.80 -0.97 24.37
N LYS A 173 -1.87 -0.30 23.93
CA LYS A 173 -2.04 1.14 24.18
C LYS A 173 -2.03 1.47 25.67
N LEU A 174 -2.73 0.68 26.48
CA LEU A 174 -2.78 0.87 27.93
C LEU A 174 -1.41 0.64 28.59
N ILE A 175 -0.64 -0.35 28.11
CA ILE A 175 0.75 -0.59 28.51
C ILE A 175 1.62 0.64 28.24
N CYS A 176 1.57 1.18 27.02
CA CYS A 176 2.37 2.35 26.64
C CYS A 176 2.07 3.56 27.55
N ILE A 177 0.80 3.79 27.90
CA ILE A 177 0.39 4.86 28.81
C ILE A 177 0.95 4.62 30.22
N LYS A 178 0.88 3.38 30.73
CA LYS A 178 1.38 3.04 32.06
C LYS A 178 2.91 3.17 32.16
N GLU A 179 3.63 2.83 31.10
CA GLU A 179 5.08 3.04 31.02
C GLU A 179 5.44 4.53 31.03
N LEU A 180 4.63 5.37 30.35
CA LEU A 180 4.79 6.82 30.41
C LEU A 180 4.53 7.36 31.84
N ASP A 181 3.45 6.90 32.50
CA ASP A 181 3.14 7.27 33.89
C ASP A 181 4.33 6.98 34.82
N ILE A 182 4.96 5.80 34.67
CA ILE A 182 6.14 5.41 35.45
C ILE A 182 7.32 6.33 35.16
N ARG A 183 7.56 6.66 33.89
CA ARG A 183 8.64 7.56 33.48
C ARG A 183 8.47 8.94 34.10
N ILE A 184 7.27 9.51 34.04
CA ILE A 184 6.93 10.81 34.63
C ILE A 184 7.05 10.74 36.17
N ALA A 185 6.59 9.66 36.80
CA ALA A 185 6.69 9.49 38.25
C ALA A 185 8.15 9.42 38.72
N ARG A 186 9.03 8.70 38.00
CA ARG A 186 10.48 8.64 38.28
C ARG A 186 11.15 9.99 38.13
N GLN A 187 10.83 10.74 37.08
CA GLN A 187 11.37 12.09 36.86
C GLN A 187 10.98 13.05 38.00
N ASN A 188 9.79 12.87 38.56
CA ASN A 188 9.27 13.68 39.68
C ASN A 188 9.65 13.15 41.06
N GLY A 189 10.49 12.09 41.17
CA GLY A 189 10.90 11.51 42.45
C GLY A 189 9.77 10.86 43.26
N LYS A 190 8.67 10.47 42.61
CA LYS A 190 7.51 9.82 43.26
C LYS A 190 7.69 8.30 43.31
N PRO A 191 7.13 7.60 44.32
CA PRO A 191 7.23 6.15 44.41
C PRO A 191 6.50 5.46 43.25
N THR A 192 7.17 4.51 42.59
CA THR A 192 6.65 3.82 41.40
C THR A 192 6.18 2.38 41.63
N ASP A 193 6.42 1.81 42.82
CA ASP A 193 6.14 0.40 43.13
C ASP A 193 4.72 -0.05 42.79
N LYS A 194 3.71 0.82 43.03
CA LYS A 194 2.31 0.50 42.72
C LYS A 194 2.03 0.49 41.21
N LEU A 195 2.63 1.41 40.48
CA LEU A 195 2.47 1.52 39.03
C LEU A 195 3.18 0.36 38.32
N GLU A 196 4.36 -0.03 38.79
CA GLU A 196 5.12 -1.16 38.25
C GLU A 196 4.40 -2.49 38.48
N LYS A 197 3.82 -2.70 39.68
CA LYS A 197 2.98 -3.89 39.94
C LYS A 197 1.75 -3.95 39.03
N SER A 198 1.06 -2.82 38.86
CA SER A 198 -0.10 -2.73 37.96
C SER A 198 0.28 -3.00 36.50
N LEU A 199 1.45 -2.52 36.04
CA LEU A 199 1.96 -2.81 34.71
C LEU A 199 2.23 -4.31 34.52
N LEU A 200 2.91 -4.95 35.48
CA LEU A 200 3.19 -6.38 35.43
C LEU A 200 1.91 -7.24 35.42
N GLU A 201 0.92 -6.88 36.24
CA GLU A 201 -0.39 -7.53 36.24
C GLU A 201 -1.08 -7.42 34.87
N LEU A 202 -1.04 -6.24 34.24
CA LEU A 202 -1.62 -6.02 32.93
C LEU A 202 -0.88 -6.82 31.84
N MET A 203 0.44 -6.87 31.87
CA MET A 203 1.25 -7.68 30.95
C MET A 203 0.97 -9.18 31.09
N ASN A 204 0.81 -9.66 32.32
CA ASN A 204 0.45 -11.05 32.59
C ASN A 204 -0.96 -11.38 32.10
N ASN A 205 -1.94 -10.52 32.39
CA ASN A 205 -3.34 -10.71 31.96
C ASN A 205 -3.50 -10.65 30.42
N SER A 206 -2.60 -9.95 29.73
CA SER A 206 -2.63 -9.81 28.28
C SER A 206 -1.87 -10.89 27.52
N ASN A 207 -1.23 -11.85 28.22
CA ASN A 207 -0.31 -12.83 27.63
C ASN A 207 0.79 -12.18 26.76
N LEU A 208 1.21 -10.96 27.10
CA LEU A 208 2.27 -10.22 26.41
C LEU A 208 3.63 -10.38 27.11
N THR A 209 3.81 -11.51 27.82
CA THR A 209 5.07 -11.83 28.49
C THR A 209 6.05 -12.51 27.55
N PRO A 210 7.37 -12.42 27.80
CA PRO A 210 8.36 -13.15 27.02
C PRO A 210 8.08 -14.66 26.91
N LYS A 211 7.54 -15.27 27.98
CA LYS A 211 7.22 -16.71 28.04
C LYS A 211 6.07 -17.12 27.13
N THR A 212 5.07 -16.26 26.98
CA THR A 212 3.91 -16.52 26.11
C THR A 212 4.22 -16.19 24.66
N MET A 213 5.06 -15.18 24.39
CA MET A 213 5.54 -14.88 23.04
C MET A 213 6.42 -15.99 22.46
N SER A 214 7.31 -16.60 23.25
CA SER A 214 8.10 -17.75 22.80
C SER A 214 7.25 -18.97 22.47
N ALA A 215 6.20 -19.24 23.26
CA ALA A 215 5.27 -20.34 23.01
C ALA A 215 4.42 -20.13 21.74
N MET A 216 4.05 -18.88 21.40
CA MET A 216 3.35 -18.57 20.15
C MET A 216 4.25 -18.79 18.92
N ASN A 217 5.54 -18.45 19.01
CA ASN A 217 6.48 -18.67 17.92
C ASN A 217 6.82 -20.16 17.73
N GLU A 218 6.83 -20.96 18.80
CA GLU A 218 7.01 -22.42 18.69
C GLU A 218 5.83 -23.12 18.00
N THR A 219 4.61 -22.58 18.09
CA THR A 219 3.44 -23.17 17.41
C THR A 219 3.48 -23.06 15.88
N ASP A 220 4.39 -22.27 15.30
CA ASP A 220 4.54 -22.16 13.85
C ASP A 220 5.24 -23.39 13.24
N SER A 221 6.08 -24.08 14.02
CA SER A 221 6.60 -25.41 13.67
C SER A 221 5.51 -26.49 13.68
N ALA A 222 4.37 -26.19 14.30
CA ALA A 222 3.15 -27.00 14.31
C ALA A 222 2.08 -26.46 13.34
N LYS A 223 2.45 -25.71 12.30
CA LYS A 223 1.65 -25.62 11.06
C LYS A 223 1.64 -27.00 10.40
N ARG A 224 0.79 -27.87 10.95
CA ARG A 224 0.49 -29.24 10.53
C ARG A 224 0.36 -29.27 9.00
N TYR A 225 0.87 -30.32 8.36
CA TYR A 225 0.79 -30.55 6.92
C TYR A 225 -0.56 -30.16 6.28
N GLY A 226 -1.68 -30.25 7.01
CA GLY A 226 -3.00 -29.79 6.56
C GLY A 226 -3.11 -28.30 6.19
N LYS A 227 -2.44 -27.37 6.89
CA LYS A 227 -2.44 -25.94 6.48
C LYS A 227 -1.59 -25.71 5.23
N TRP A 228 -0.49 -26.44 5.11
CA TRP A 228 0.35 -26.36 3.93
C TRP A 228 -0.38 -26.94 2.71
N LEU A 229 -1.10 -28.04 2.91
CA LEU A 229 -2.00 -28.62 1.92
C LEU A 229 -3.13 -27.65 1.55
N GLU A 230 -3.75 -26.99 2.54
CA GLU A 230 -4.77 -25.95 2.30
C GLU A 230 -4.23 -24.79 1.43
N ASP A 231 -3.02 -24.29 1.72
CA ASP A 231 -2.38 -23.23 0.94
C ASP A 231 -2.05 -23.70 -0.49
N ILE A 232 -1.57 -24.94 -0.67
CA ILE A 232 -1.30 -25.53 -1.99
C ILE A 232 -2.61 -25.67 -2.78
N GLU A 233 -3.66 -26.20 -2.17
CA GLU A 233 -4.97 -26.38 -2.84
C GLU A 233 -5.67 -25.05 -3.16
N GLN A 234 -5.38 -23.96 -2.45
CA GLN A 234 -5.94 -22.64 -2.76
C GLN A 234 -5.19 -21.91 -3.88
N ASN A 235 -3.86 -22.03 -3.89
CA ASN A 235 -3.02 -21.21 -4.77
C ASN A 235 -2.52 -21.97 -6.01
N GLU A 236 -2.20 -23.25 -5.88
CA GLU A 236 -1.60 -24.08 -6.93
C GLU A 236 -2.19 -25.52 -6.92
N PRO A 237 -3.47 -25.68 -7.28
CA PRO A 237 -4.13 -26.98 -7.19
C PRO A 237 -3.59 -27.92 -8.28
N ALA A 238 -3.27 -29.16 -7.89
CA ALA A 238 -2.65 -30.15 -8.78
C ALA A 238 -3.46 -30.43 -10.06
N GLU A 239 -4.79 -30.23 -10.02
CA GLU A 239 -5.68 -30.46 -11.16
C GLU A 239 -5.46 -29.49 -12.33
N TYR A 240 -4.96 -28.28 -12.07
CA TYR A 240 -4.76 -27.24 -13.09
C TYR A 240 -3.39 -27.28 -13.77
N PHE A 241 -2.50 -28.19 -13.35
CA PHE A 241 -1.22 -28.38 -14.03
C PHE A 241 -1.43 -29.03 -15.39
N LYS A 242 -0.81 -28.45 -16.42
CA LYS A 242 -0.90 -28.93 -17.82
C LYS A 242 -0.29 -30.30 -18.00
N ASP A 243 0.81 -30.56 -17.32
CA ASP A 243 1.51 -31.84 -17.34
C ASP A 243 1.21 -32.60 -16.05
N LYS A 244 0.39 -33.64 -16.15
CA LYS A 244 0.02 -34.49 -15.00
C LYS A 244 1.04 -35.60 -14.76
N SER A 245 1.98 -35.81 -15.68
CA SER A 245 2.99 -36.88 -15.55
C SER A 245 3.97 -36.63 -14.40
N ILE A 246 4.18 -35.37 -14.03
CA ILE A 246 5.04 -34.97 -12.90
C ILE A 246 4.56 -35.51 -11.54
N TYR A 247 3.27 -35.89 -11.44
CA TYR A 247 2.67 -36.42 -10.21
C TYR A 247 2.43 -37.93 -10.25
N GLU A 248 2.71 -38.60 -11.38
CA GLU A 248 2.35 -40.02 -11.57
C GLU A 248 3.10 -40.96 -10.62
N ASP A 249 4.36 -40.64 -10.29
CA ASP A 249 5.20 -41.38 -9.34
C ASP A 249 6.19 -40.44 -8.64
N PHE A 250 5.68 -39.33 -8.10
CA PHE A 250 6.53 -38.30 -7.49
C PHE A 250 7.36 -38.85 -6.31
N ASP A 251 6.82 -39.81 -5.56
CA ASP A 251 7.47 -40.44 -4.40
C ASP A 251 8.24 -41.72 -4.74
N GLY A 252 8.21 -42.18 -6.00
CA GLY A 252 8.88 -43.40 -6.46
C GLY A 252 8.23 -44.70 -5.95
N ILE A 253 7.06 -44.64 -5.31
CA ILE A 253 6.38 -45.82 -4.77
C ILE A 253 5.90 -46.72 -5.90
N LYS A 254 5.43 -46.16 -7.02
CA LYS A 254 5.00 -46.95 -8.18
C LYS A 254 6.18 -47.72 -8.76
N GLY A 255 7.33 -47.06 -8.95
CA GLY A 255 8.57 -47.72 -9.36
C GLY A 255 9.02 -48.82 -8.40
N TYR A 256 8.95 -48.57 -7.08
CA TYR A 256 9.22 -49.60 -6.07
C TYR A 256 8.26 -50.80 -6.19
N PHE A 257 6.97 -50.53 -6.32
CA PHE A 257 5.93 -51.56 -6.43
C PHE A 257 6.09 -52.39 -7.71
N ASP A 258 6.38 -51.74 -8.84
CA ASP A 258 6.63 -52.40 -10.12
C ASP A 258 7.85 -53.33 -10.03
N ARG A 259 8.93 -52.85 -9.42
CA ARG A 259 10.20 -53.58 -9.29
C ARG A 259 10.12 -54.77 -8.32
N PHE A 260 9.59 -54.55 -7.11
CA PHE A 260 9.70 -55.54 -6.04
C PHE A 260 8.45 -56.39 -5.87
N ILE A 261 7.30 -55.97 -6.41
CA ILE A 261 6.03 -56.70 -6.26
C ILE A 261 5.55 -57.22 -7.62
N LEU A 262 5.32 -56.34 -8.60
CA LEU A 262 4.73 -56.77 -9.87
C LEU A 262 5.68 -57.57 -10.75
N ARG A 263 6.97 -57.21 -10.84
CA ARG A 263 7.93 -58.00 -11.65
C ARG A 263 8.09 -59.43 -11.14
N PRO A 264 8.37 -59.70 -9.85
CA PRO A 264 8.45 -61.08 -9.36
C PRO A 264 7.15 -61.85 -9.56
N LEU A 265 5.99 -61.19 -9.37
CA LEU A 265 4.68 -61.79 -9.58
C LEU A 265 4.42 -62.11 -11.06
N LYS A 266 4.85 -61.24 -11.99
CA LYS A 266 4.83 -61.49 -13.43
C LYS A 266 5.69 -62.71 -13.76
N ASN A 267 6.94 -62.75 -13.30
CA ASN A 267 7.82 -63.91 -13.49
C ASN A 267 7.20 -65.22 -12.98
N LEU A 268 6.54 -65.18 -11.83
CA LEU A 268 5.85 -66.34 -11.28
C LEU A 268 4.66 -66.80 -12.15
N LEU A 269 3.86 -65.86 -12.68
CA LEU A 269 2.66 -66.17 -13.45
C LEU A 269 2.94 -66.53 -14.92
N THR A 270 3.89 -65.84 -15.56
CA THR A 270 4.22 -66.03 -16.99
C THR A 270 5.45 -66.92 -17.20
N ASN A 271 6.04 -67.43 -16.12
CA ASN A 271 7.25 -68.25 -16.13
C ASN A 271 8.44 -67.58 -16.85
N THR A 272 8.45 -66.24 -16.83
CA THR A 272 9.51 -65.40 -17.39
C THR A 272 10.60 -65.16 -16.34
N ARG A 273 11.80 -64.77 -16.79
CA ARG A 273 12.93 -64.44 -15.91
C ARG A 273 13.43 -63.02 -16.20
N GLU A 274 12.58 -62.04 -15.87
CA GLU A 274 12.95 -60.64 -15.92
C GLU A 274 13.59 -60.23 -14.58
N PHE A 275 14.85 -59.83 -14.59
CA PHE A 275 15.57 -59.41 -13.39
C PHE A 275 15.47 -57.88 -13.18
N ASP A 276 15.74 -57.44 -11.95
CA ASP A 276 15.89 -56.01 -11.69
C ASP A 276 17.15 -55.48 -12.37
N HIS A 277 17.14 -54.23 -12.84
CA HIS A 277 18.31 -53.64 -13.47
C HIS A 277 19.40 -53.22 -12.46
N GLU A 278 19.04 -53.00 -11.19
CA GLU A 278 19.94 -52.53 -10.12
C GLU A 278 20.23 -53.66 -9.11
N PHE A 279 19.26 -54.53 -8.86
CA PHE A 279 19.34 -55.63 -7.89
C PHE A 279 19.35 -56.99 -8.61
N ASN A 280 20.28 -57.19 -9.53
CA ASN A 280 20.59 -58.48 -10.15
C ASN A 280 21.99 -58.95 -9.75
N VAL A 281 22.14 -60.25 -9.53
CA VAL A 281 23.40 -60.89 -9.15
C VAL A 281 24.11 -61.49 -10.39
N GLU A 282 23.46 -61.49 -11.55
CA GLU A 282 24.04 -62.06 -12.79
C GLU A 282 25.07 -61.15 -13.49
N ASP A 283 25.21 -59.87 -13.11
CA ASP A 283 26.28 -58.97 -13.62
C ASP A 283 27.52 -59.00 -12.69
N GLY A 284 27.98 -60.20 -12.36
CA GLY A 284 29.01 -60.44 -11.36
C GLY A 284 29.86 -61.68 -11.59
N GLU A 285 30.12 -62.06 -12.84
CA GLU A 285 31.27 -62.90 -13.22
C GLU A 285 31.86 -62.37 -14.54
N GLU A 286 33.10 -61.86 -14.43
CA GLU A 286 34.07 -61.39 -15.47
C GLU A 286 33.93 -59.99 -16.09
#